data_AF-A0A7J6PVG1-F1
#
_entry.id   AF-A0A7J6PVG1-F1
#
_cell.length_a   1.000
_cell.length_b   1.000
_cell.length_c   1.000
_cell.angle_alpha   90.00
_cell.angle_beta   90.00
_cell.angle_gamma   90.00
#
_symmetry.space_group_name_H-M   'P 1'
#
loop_
_entity.id
_entity.type
_entity.pdbx_description
1 polymer ?
#
loop_
_entity_poly.entity_id
_entity_poly.type
_entity_poly.pdbx_seq_one_letter_code
_entity_poly.pdbx_strand_id
1 'polypeptide(L)'
;MIVYSNTALLCQLPPAIPLEVVWKALHDLINHPRTWIASPNRITAGQIKYQLGLSVPVVPATGQYVKESWSPRVAWIPAELPRVLVWRCPLQRCIVYRHMILRYLEANLEQPEESREPFAIRMDFLLHDESHLGGESTERQIFRSSANRMQNIVSLVERPLSLGEIAANYQAVVVFPWEPFMLTVTDLMGLGIPIFIPDEPLLHRFVLAGGHRRPGHFPMDPAQARARSPNSTGYDERDPFQFMHDEPGVNLEDRQYWLTRTDFVGSDWMLRFKNVPDLLTKLQNFIYKNDTLRVALVGRIHREQHRRLLQSIHWWKASMHGHVASISVDS
;
A
#
# COMPACT_ATOMS: atom_id res chain seq x y z
N MET A 1 -11.17 -27.87 5.03
CA MET A 1 -10.26 -27.20 4.08
C MET A 1 -10.40 -25.72 4.28
N ILE A 2 -9.31 -25.00 4.50
CA ILE A 2 -9.35 -23.54 4.67
C ILE A 2 -8.91 -22.94 3.34
N VAL A 3 -9.74 -22.09 2.76
CA VAL A 3 -9.38 -21.34 1.56
C VAL A 3 -9.07 -19.92 2.01
N TYR A 4 -7.78 -19.62 2.09
CA TYR A 4 -7.29 -18.27 2.37
C TYR A 4 -6.97 -17.61 1.04
N SER A 5 -7.89 -16.75 0.57
CA SER A 5 -7.65 -15.98 -0.64
C SER A 5 -6.78 -14.79 -0.28
N ASN A 6 -5.46 -14.95 -0.44
CA ASN A 6 -4.53 -13.86 -0.17
C ASN A 6 -4.71 -12.73 -1.18
N THR A 7 -4.85 -13.03 -2.46
CA THR A 7 -5.03 -12.03 -3.51
C THR A 7 -6.43 -11.42 -3.45
N ALA A 8 -6.59 -10.15 -3.83
CA ALA A 8 -7.86 -9.74 -4.43
C ALA A 8 -8.04 -10.70 -5.61
N LEU A 9 -8.89 -11.72 -5.43
CA LEU A 9 -9.01 -12.95 -6.23
C LEU A 9 -9.26 -12.68 -7.73
N LEU A 10 -9.42 -11.41 -8.09
CA LEU A 10 -10.01 -10.90 -9.32
C LEU A 10 -9.07 -9.94 -10.04
N CYS A 11 -8.03 -9.41 -9.37
CA CYS A 11 -7.10 -8.45 -9.97
C CYS A 11 -5.89 -9.12 -10.62
N GLN A 12 -5.71 -10.43 -10.42
CA GLN A 12 -4.58 -11.20 -10.94
C GLN A 12 -4.99 -12.53 -11.58
N LEU A 13 -6.27 -12.71 -11.93
CA LEU A 13 -6.65 -13.89 -12.70
C LEU A 13 -5.97 -13.79 -14.08
N PRO A 14 -5.30 -14.86 -14.54
CA PRO A 14 -4.88 -14.95 -15.92
C PRO A 14 -6.08 -14.61 -16.83
N PRO A 15 -5.90 -13.79 -17.88
CA PRO A 15 -7.00 -13.41 -18.79
C PRO A 15 -7.75 -14.61 -19.38
N ALA A 16 -7.11 -15.79 -19.40
CA ALA A 16 -7.65 -17.04 -19.91
C ALA A 16 -8.64 -17.74 -18.97
N ILE A 17 -8.76 -17.34 -17.69
CA ILE A 17 -9.69 -17.94 -16.74
C ILE A 17 -10.94 -17.06 -16.65
N PRO A 18 -12.10 -17.52 -17.13
CA PRO A 18 -13.35 -16.77 -17.01
C PRO A 18 -13.72 -16.55 -15.55
N LEU A 19 -14.16 -15.34 -15.20
CA LEU A 19 -14.57 -14.97 -13.84
C LEU A 19 -15.66 -15.90 -13.30
N GLU A 20 -16.57 -16.34 -14.18
CA GLU A 20 -17.67 -17.25 -13.85
C GLU A 20 -17.16 -18.59 -13.32
N VAL A 21 -16.04 -19.09 -13.85
CA VAL A 21 -15.41 -20.33 -13.39
C VAL A 21 -14.88 -20.18 -11.97
N VAL A 22 -14.27 -19.02 -11.67
CA VAL A 22 -13.74 -18.72 -10.33
C VAL A 22 -14.88 -18.59 -9.32
N TRP A 23 -15.94 -17.88 -9.69
CA TRP A 23 -17.10 -17.72 -8.81
C TRP A 23 -17.84 -19.03 -8.59
N LYS A 24 -18.00 -19.85 -9.63
CA LYS A 24 -18.57 -21.19 -9.50
C LYS A 24 -17.71 -22.06 -8.58
N ALA A 25 -16.40 -22.10 -8.78
CA ALA A 25 -15.50 -22.86 -7.91
C ALA A 25 -15.57 -22.37 -6.44
N LEU A 26 -15.67 -21.06 -6.23
CA LEU A 26 -15.82 -20.47 -4.89
C LEU A 26 -17.16 -20.85 -4.26
N HIS A 27 -18.25 -20.80 -5.04
CA HIS A 27 -19.57 -21.24 -4.62
C HIS A 27 -19.61 -22.73 -4.25
N ASP A 28 -19.01 -23.59 -5.07
CA ASP A 28 -18.91 -25.03 -4.81
C ASP A 28 -18.07 -25.31 -3.54
N LEU A 29 -16.99 -24.54 -3.34
CA LEU A 29 -16.17 -24.58 -2.12
C LEU A 29 -16.97 -24.19 -0.87
N ILE A 30 -17.79 -23.13 -0.95
CA ILE A 30 -18.65 -22.66 0.17
C ILE A 30 -19.63 -23.75 0.60
N ASN A 31 -20.24 -24.43 -0.37
CA ASN A 31 -21.25 -25.45 -0.09
C ASN A 31 -20.66 -26.76 0.44
N HIS A 32 -19.33 -26.89 0.48
CA HIS A 32 -18.68 -28.06 1.05
C HIS A 32 -18.68 -27.98 2.59
N PRO A 33 -19.22 -28.99 3.32
CA PRO A 33 -19.50 -28.93 4.77
C PRO A 33 -18.27 -28.84 5.70
N ARG A 34 -17.07 -28.72 5.13
CA ARG A 34 -15.80 -28.59 5.86
C ARG A 34 -14.95 -27.43 5.36
N THR A 35 -15.52 -26.53 4.57
CA THR A 35 -14.79 -25.40 4.00
C THR A 35 -15.10 -24.13 4.78
N TRP A 36 -14.03 -23.40 5.10
CA TRP A 36 -14.12 -22.08 5.74
C TRP A 36 -13.48 -21.06 4.81
N ILE A 37 -14.20 -19.97 4.56
CA ILE A 37 -13.73 -18.84 3.77
C ILE A 37 -13.59 -17.64 4.67
N ALA A 38 -12.42 -17.04 4.62
CA ALA A 38 -12.11 -15.78 5.27
C ALA A 38 -11.36 -14.90 4.28
N SER A 39 -11.40 -13.60 4.52
CA SER A 39 -10.79 -12.60 3.64
C SER A 39 -9.66 -11.85 4.35
N PRO A 40 -8.53 -11.57 3.70
CA PRO A 40 -7.41 -10.86 4.32
C PRO A 40 -7.69 -9.36 4.52
N ASN A 41 -8.68 -8.81 3.82
CA ASN A 41 -9.00 -7.38 3.86
C ASN A 41 -10.51 -7.13 3.63
N ARG A 42 -10.98 -5.94 3.99
CA ARG A 42 -12.39 -5.55 3.91
C ARG A 42 -12.93 -5.46 2.47
N ILE A 43 -12.07 -5.21 1.50
CA ILE A 43 -12.45 -5.05 0.09
C ILE A 43 -12.77 -6.41 -0.52
N THR A 44 -11.86 -7.37 -0.37
CA THR A 44 -12.07 -8.74 -0.83
C THR A 44 -13.29 -9.36 -0.13
N ALA A 45 -13.52 -9.07 1.17
CA ALA A 45 -14.73 -9.50 1.86
C ALA A 45 -16.00 -8.86 1.24
N GLY A 46 -15.95 -7.56 0.92
CA GLY A 46 -17.01 -6.86 0.20
C GLY A 46 -17.28 -7.45 -1.18
N GLN A 47 -16.24 -7.80 -1.94
CA GLN A 47 -16.34 -8.46 -3.24
C GLN A 47 -17.05 -9.81 -3.14
N ILE A 48 -16.69 -10.62 -2.15
CA ILE A 48 -17.34 -11.92 -1.91
C ILE A 48 -18.82 -11.73 -1.53
N LYS A 49 -19.12 -10.76 -0.65
CA LYS A 49 -20.50 -10.44 -0.27
C LYS A 49 -21.31 -9.98 -1.47
N TYR A 50 -20.77 -9.09 -2.29
CA TYR A 50 -21.46 -8.56 -3.47
C TYR A 50 -21.76 -9.65 -4.51
N GLN A 51 -20.77 -10.50 -4.82
CA GLN A 51 -20.88 -11.48 -5.89
C GLN A 51 -21.65 -12.75 -5.49
N LEU A 52 -21.52 -13.16 -4.23
CA LEU A 52 -22.07 -14.44 -3.75
C LEU A 52 -23.14 -14.29 -2.66
N GLY A 53 -23.47 -13.07 -2.26
CA GLY A 53 -24.33 -12.81 -1.10
C GLY A 53 -23.71 -13.25 0.25
N LEU A 54 -22.45 -13.72 0.24
CA LEU A 54 -21.82 -14.34 1.40
C LEU A 54 -21.02 -13.32 2.19
N SER A 55 -21.46 -13.04 3.42
CA SER A 55 -20.65 -12.27 4.36
C SER A 55 -19.53 -13.16 4.89
N VAL A 56 -18.30 -12.91 4.42
CA VAL A 56 -17.11 -13.56 4.96
C VAL A 56 -16.41 -12.65 5.96
N PRO A 57 -15.83 -13.23 7.02
CA PRO A 57 -15.08 -12.47 7.99
C PRO A 57 -13.75 -11.99 7.43
N VAL A 58 -13.35 -10.82 7.90
CA VAL A 58 -12.03 -10.26 7.61
C VAL A 58 -11.06 -10.77 8.66
N VAL A 59 -10.15 -11.63 8.24
CA VAL A 59 -9.04 -12.16 9.04
C VAL A 59 -7.77 -11.49 8.50
N PRO A 60 -7.30 -10.41 9.15
CA PRO A 60 -6.18 -9.63 8.64
C PRO A 60 -5.00 -10.56 8.38
N ALA A 61 -4.37 -10.43 7.22
CA ALA A 61 -3.07 -11.06 7.04
C ALA A 61 -2.14 -10.53 8.15
N THR A 62 -1.42 -11.42 8.80
CA THR A 62 -0.62 -11.08 9.99
C THR A 62 0.85 -10.84 9.65
N GLY A 63 1.25 -11.02 8.38
CA GLY A 63 2.66 -10.97 7.94
C GLY A 63 3.53 -12.05 8.60
N GLN A 64 2.96 -12.96 9.39
CA GLN A 64 3.69 -13.97 10.18
C GLN A 64 4.22 -15.14 9.36
N TYR A 65 3.89 -15.20 8.08
CA TYR A 65 4.53 -16.13 7.14
C TYR A 65 5.90 -15.63 6.67
N VAL A 66 6.27 -14.39 7.01
CA VAL A 66 7.58 -13.84 6.75
C VAL A 66 8.52 -14.35 7.85
N LYS A 67 9.48 -15.19 7.47
CA LYS A 67 10.48 -15.74 8.41
C LYS A 67 11.55 -14.72 8.77
N GLU A 68 11.67 -13.71 7.92
CA GLU A 68 12.60 -12.62 8.01
C GLU A 68 12.13 -11.60 9.05
N SER A 69 13.06 -11.13 9.87
CA SER A 69 12.84 -10.02 10.78
C SER A 69 13.65 -8.82 10.34
N TRP A 70 13.05 -7.64 10.35
CA TRP A 70 13.79 -6.40 10.18
C TRP A 70 14.68 -6.19 11.41
N SER A 71 15.97 -5.98 11.16
CA SER A 71 16.92 -5.60 12.18
C SER A 71 17.50 -4.22 11.84
N PRO A 72 17.10 -3.16 12.58
CA PRO A 72 17.59 -1.81 12.30
C PRO A 72 19.10 -1.67 12.43
N ARG A 73 19.75 -2.60 13.16
CA ARG A 73 21.18 -2.59 13.45
C ARG A 73 22.03 -3.24 12.36
N VAL A 74 21.49 -4.16 11.57
CA VAL A 74 22.25 -4.86 10.50
C VAL A 74 22.38 -3.99 9.24
N ALA A 75 21.49 -3.01 9.05
CA ALA A 75 21.57 -2.04 7.97
C ALA A 75 22.54 -0.86 8.25
N TRP A 76 23.28 -0.86 9.36
CA TRP A 76 24.43 0.02 9.57
C TRP A 76 25.62 -0.52 8.79
N ILE A 77 25.51 -0.47 7.46
CA ILE A 77 26.63 -0.75 6.55
C ILE A 77 27.59 0.43 6.69
N PRO A 78 28.81 0.27 7.23
CA PRO A 78 29.66 1.38 7.69
C PRO A 78 30.18 2.35 6.61
N ALA A 79 29.70 2.25 5.36
CA ALA A 79 30.23 3.02 4.23
C ALA A 79 29.17 3.65 3.31
N GLU A 80 27.86 3.39 3.51
CA GLU A 80 26.81 3.90 2.61
C GLU A 80 25.76 4.74 3.35
N LEU A 81 25.20 5.73 2.66
CA LEU A 81 24.07 6.50 3.16
C LEU A 81 22.89 5.56 3.50
N PRO A 82 22.12 5.83 4.58
CA PRO A 82 20.85 5.18 4.85
C PRO A 82 19.98 5.02 3.62
N ARG A 83 19.52 3.79 3.35
CA ARG A 83 18.73 3.47 2.18
C ARG A 83 17.24 3.45 2.49
N VAL A 84 16.47 4.10 1.63
CA VAL A 84 15.02 4.14 1.65
C VAL A 84 14.50 3.59 0.33
N LEU A 85 13.61 2.60 0.41
CA LEU A 85 12.98 2.03 -0.77
C LEU A 85 11.79 2.90 -1.15
N VAL A 86 11.81 3.45 -2.36
CA VAL A 86 10.64 4.12 -2.94
C VAL A 86 9.89 3.10 -3.79
N TRP A 87 8.89 2.47 -3.18
CA TRP A 87 8.11 1.40 -3.80
C TRP A 87 6.82 1.94 -4.43
N ARG A 88 6.63 1.58 -5.70
CA ARG A 88 5.41 1.76 -6.48
C ARG A 88 4.68 0.44 -6.71
N CYS A 89 3.36 0.52 -6.77
CA CYS A 89 2.48 -0.50 -7.38
C CYS A 89 2.33 -0.22 -8.90
N PRO A 90 2.31 -1.25 -9.78
CA PRO A 90 2.95 -1.27 -11.10
C PRO A 90 2.41 -0.36 -12.23
N LEU A 91 1.62 0.70 -12.01
CA LEU A 91 0.99 1.47 -13.11
C LEU A 91 1.55 2.86 -13.42
N GLN A 92 1.71 3.16 -14.73
CA GLN A 92 2.51 4.23 -15.38
C GLN A 92 2.24 5.67 -14.91
N ARG A 93 1.39 5.92 -13.93
CA ARG A 93 0.85 7.28 -13.68
C ARG A 93 1.16 7.85 -12.30
N CYS A 94 1.73 7.05 -11.39
CA CYS A 94 2.47 7.54 -10.20
C CYS A 94 3.83 8.17 -10.57
N ILE A 95 4.12 8.25 -11.86
CA ILE A 95 5.32 8.87 -12.45
C ILE A 95 5.44 10.34 -12.04
N VAL A 96 4.33 11.06 -11.90
CA VAL A 96 4.33 12.48 -11.48
C VAL A 96 5.02 12.65 -10.14
N TYR A 97 4.78 11.80 -9.14
CA TYR A 97 5.37 12.02 -7.82
C TYR A 97 6.81 11.55 -7.70
N ARG A 98 7.20 10.51 -8.44
CA ARG A 98 8.63 10.19 -8.54
C ARG A 98 9.36 11.32 -9.24
N HIS A 99 8.80 11.87 -10.31
CA HIS A 99 9.31 13.10 -10.92
C HIS A 99 9.28 14.27 -9.96
N MET A 100 8.27 14.44 -9.10
CA MET A 100 8.28 15.53 -8.11
C MET A 100 9.38 15.32 -7.05
N ILE A 101 9.61 14.08 -6.60
CA ILE A 101 10.73 13.78 -5.70
C ILE A 101 12.05 14.07 -6.42
N LEU A 102 12.25 13.54 -7.63
CA LEU A 102 13.46 13.79 -8.41
C LEU A 102 13.66 15.28 -8.69
N ARG A 103 12.63 16.00 -9.11
CA ARG A 103 12.67 17.44 -9.40
C ARG A 103 12.95 18.25 -8.15
N TYR A 104 12.40 17.87 -7.00
CA TYR A 104 12.72 18.51 -5.73
C TYR A 104 14.19 18.28 -5.36
N LEU A 105 14.68 17.05 -5.51
CA LEU A 105 16.08 16.72 -5.25
C LEU A 105 17.02 17.45 -6.23
N GLU A 106 16.69 17.50 -7.51
CA GLU A 106 17.41 18.26 -8.54
C GLU A 106 17.43 19.75 -8.19
N ALA A 107 16.27 20.34 -7.88
CA ALA A 107 16.18 21.75 -7.50
C ALA A 107 16.98 22.06 -6.23
N ASN A 108 17.04 21.14 -5.25
CA ASN A 108 17.89 21.29 -4.08
C ASN A 108 19.38 21.22 -4.44
N LEU A 109 19.79 20.35 -5.38
CA LEU A 109 21.17 20.26 -5.84
C LEU A 109 21.62 21.46 -6.68
N GLU A 110 20.68 22.11 -7.38
CA GLU A 110 20.93 23.33 -8.16
C GLU A 110 21.13 24.58 -7.26
N GLN A 111 20.72 24.54 -5.98
CA GLN A 111 20.95 25.64 -5.05
C GLN A 111 22.45 25.78 -4.67
N PRO A 112 22.91 27.00 -4.30
CA PRO A 112 24.24 27.22 -3.75
C PRO A 112 24.51 26.31 -2.55
N GLU A 113 25.73 25.83 -2.37
CA GLU A 113 26.08 24.82 -1.35
C GLU A 113 25.63 25.20 0.07
N GLU A 114 25.74 26.49 0.44
CA GLU A 114 25.32 27.04 1.73
C GLU A 114 23.80 27.02 1.95
N SER A 115 23.01 26.96 0.86
CA SER A 115 21.55 26.91 0.87
C SER A 115 21.00 25.49 0.69
N ARG A 116 21.84 24.52 0.35
CA ARG A 116 21.41 23.13 0.14
C ARG A 116 20.94 22.52 1.45
N GLU A 117 19.75 21.94 1.45
CA GLU A 117 19.35 21.07 2.55
C GLU A 117 20.24 19.82 2.53
N PRO A 118 20.95 19.49 3.63
CA PRO A 118 21.83 18.31 3.67
C PRO A 118 20.97 17.05 3.52
N PHE A 119 21.02 16.44 2.34
CA PHE A 119 20.27 15.22 2.04
C PHE A 119 21.20 14.01 2.12
N ALA A 120 21.25 13.39 3.29
CA ALA A 120 22.11 12.25 3.57
C ALA A 120 21.41 10.88 3.40
N ILE A 121 20.37 10.79 2.57
CA ILE A 121 19.60 9.54 2.39
C ILE A 121 19.76 9.08 0.96
N ARG A 122 20.00 7.78 0.75
CA ARG A 122 19.91 7.16 -0.57
C ARG A 122 18.48 6.64 -0.79
N MET A 123 17.86 7.05 -1.89
CA MET A 123 16.54 6.63 -2.31
C MET A 123 16.64 5.68 -3.49
N ASP A 124 16.18 4.45 -3.29
CA ASP A 124 16.18 3.43 -4.35
C ASP A 124 14.76 3.28 -4.90
N PHE A 125 14.58 3.59 -6.17
CA PHE A 125 13.29 3.52 -6.84
C PHE A 125 13.12 2.15 -7.49
N LEU A 126 12.18 1.36 -6.96
CA LEU A 126 11.85 0.05 -7.54
C LEU A 126 11.05 0.24 -8.83
N LEU A 127 11.63 -0.09 -9.97
CA LEU A 127 10.95 -0.12 -11.27
C LEU A 127 10.34 -1.50 -11.48
N HIS A 128 9.02 -1.55 -11.68
CA HIS A 128 8.38 -2.78 -12.14
C HIS A 128 8.71 -3.01 -13.62
N ASP A 129 8.78 -4.28 -14.01
CA ASP A 129 8.99 -4.63 -15.41
C ASP A 129 7.73 -4.32 -16.23
N GLU A 130 7.82 -3.24 -17.01
CA GLU A 130 6.83 -2.77 -17.96
C GLU A 130 7.13 -3.30 -19.37
N SER A 131 7.97 -4.33 -19.53
CA SER A 131 8.29 -4.96 -20.82
C SER A 131 7.04 -5.33 -21.65
N HIS A 132 5.96 -5.71 -20.98
CA HIS A 132 4.65 -6.00 -21.56
C HIS A 132 3.96 -4.78 -22.22
N LEU A 133 4.45 -3.55 -22.01
CA LEU A 133 3.90 -2.31 -22.57
C LEU A 133 4.62 -1.84 -23.85
N GLY A 134 5.52 -2.66 -24.42
CA GLY A 134 5.95 -2.52 -25.81
C GLY A 134 6.92 -1.36 -26.12
N GLY A 135 7.82 -1.01 -25.20
CA GLY A 135 8.91 -0.07 -25.47
C GLY A 135 9.61 0.43 -24.21
N GLU A 136 10.87 0.89 -24.34
CA GLU A 136 11.48 1.71 -23.30
C GLU A 136 10.74 3.05 -23.30
N SER A 137 9.87 3.27 -22.31
CA SER A 137 9.12 4.53 -22.25
C SER A 137 10.11 5.70 -22.16
N THR A 138 9.83 6.81 -22.85
CA THR A 138 10.58 8.07 -22.72
C THR A 138 10.77 8.47 -21.25
N GLU A 139 9.85 8.05 -20.39
CA GLU A 139 9.89 8.25 -18.94
C GLU A 139 10.95 7.39 -18.25
N ARG A 140 11.14 6.12 -18.62
CA ARG A 140 12.28 5.32 -18.12
C ARG A 140 13.60 5.99 -18.47
N GLN A 141 13.71 6.57 -19.67
CA GLN A 141 14.90 7.30 -20.09
C GLN A 141 15.10 8.60 -19.29
N ILE A 142 14.05 9.41 -19.10
CA ILE A 142 14.09 10.62 -18.26
C ILE A 142 14.49 10.26 -16.82
N PHE A 143 13.92 9.19 -16.28
CA PHE A 143 14.20 8.74 -14.92
C PHE A 143 15.62 8.23 -14.76
N ARG A 144 16.11 7.42 -15.72
CA ARG A 144 17.51 6.97 -15.77
C ARG A 144 18.47 8.16 -15.88
N SER A 145 18.17 9.13 -16.75
CA SER A 145 18.97 10.36 -16.89
C SER A 145 19.04 11.15 -15.58
N SER A 146 17.89 11.34 -14.92
CA SER A 146 17.81 12.03 -13.63
C SER A 146 18.54 11.28 -12.51
N ALA A 147 18.36 9.96 -12.43
CA ALA A 147 19.04 9.11 -11.46
C ALA A 147 20.56 9.11 -11.67
N ASN A 148 21.04 9.06 -12.92
CA ASN A 148 22.47 9.13 -13.24
C ASN A 148 23.11 10.44 -12.78
N ARG A 149 22.40 11.58 -12.91
CA ARG A 149 22.87 12.88 -12.38
C ARG A 149 22.97 12.90 -10.86
N MET A 150 22.20 12.06 -10.17
CA MET A 150 22.08 12.01 -8.71
C MET A 150 22.53 10.66 -8.13
N GLN A 151 23.48 9.97 -8.77
CA GLN A 151 23.84 8.57 -8.44
C GLN A 151 24.21 8.32 -6.97
N ASN A 152 24.64 9.35 -6.24
CA ASN A 152 24.96 9.28 -4.81
C ASN A 152 23.73 9.30 -3.90
N ILE A 153 22.59 9.77 -4.40
CA ILE A 153 21.35 10.03 -3.65
C ILE A 153 20.19 9.19 -4.20
N VAL A 154 20.20 8.88 -5.48
CA VAL A 154 19.13 8.16 -6.17
C VAL A 154 19.70 6.96 -6.88
N SER A 155 19.06 5.80 -6.72
CA SER A 155 19.35 4.65 -7.57
C SER A 155 18.09 3.95 -8.08
N LEU A 156 18.25 3.20 -9.15
CA LEU A 156 17.18 2.45 -9.80
C LEU A 156 17.33 0.96 -9.51
N VAL A 157 16.25 0.34 -9.04
CA VAL A 157 16.17 -1.11 -8.84
C VAL A 157 15.26 -1.68 -9.91
N GLU A 158 15.84 -2.35 -10.90
CA GLU A 158 15.12 -2.86 -12.09
C GLU A 158 14.71 -4.33 -11.98
N ARG A 159 14.93 -4.94 -10.81
CA ARG A 159 14.55 -6.32 -10.52
C ARG A 159 13.61 -6.39 -9.32
N PRO A 160 12.75 -7.42 -9.23
CA PRO A 160 12.05 -7.72 -8.00
C PRO A 160 13.04 -7.87 -6.83
N LEU A 161 12.65 -7.34 -5.66
CA LEU A 161 13.34 -7.54 -4.40
C LEU A 161 12.55 -8.56 -3.57
N SER A 162 13.25 -9.51 -2.95
CA SER A 162 12.66 -10.37 -1.93
C SER A 162 12.41 -9.60 -0.63
N LEU A 163 11.49 -10.08 0.21
CA LEU A 163 11.22 -9.48 1.52
C LEU A 163 12.47 -9.45 2.41
N GLY A 164 13.31 -10.49 2.36
CA GLY A 164 14.59 -10.53 3.08
C GLY A 164 15.57 -9.46 2.60
N GLU A 165 15.64 -9.20 1.29
CA GLU A 165 16.46 -8.09 0.77
C GLU A 165 15.92 -6.73 1.22
N ILE A 166 14.60 -6.56 1.25
CA ILE A 166 14.00 -5.32 1.75
C ILE A 166 14.34 -5.13 3.23
N ALA A 167 14.20 -6.18 4.04
CA ALA A 167 14.48 -6.17 5.47
C ALA A 167 15.96 -5.92 5.80
N ALA A 168 16.87 -6.49 5.00
CA ALA A 168 18.31 -6.38 5.22
C ALA A 168 18.87 -5.02 4.80
N ASN A 169 18.33 -4.41 3.74
CA ASN A 169 18.99 -3.26 3.09
C ASN A 169 18.30 -1.92 3.34
N TYR A 170 17.05 -1.88 3.83
CA TYR A 170 16.28 -0.64 3.88
C TYR A 170 15.82 -0.28 5.29
N GLN A 171 15.92 1.02 5.60
CA GLN A 171 15.53 1.56 6.91
C GLN A 171 14.06 1.99 6.95
N ALA A 172 13.49 2.30 5.78
CA ALA A 172 12.10 2.66 5.60
C ALA A 172 11.68 2.37 4.16
N VAL A 173 10.36 2.28 3.95
CA VAL A 173 9.75 2.18 2.63
C VAL A 173 8.77 3.32 2.44
N VAL A 174 8.87 4.04 1.33
CA VAL A 174 7.86 4.98 0.87
C VAL A 174 6.95 4.25 -0.10
N VAL A 175 5.68 4.10 0.26
CA VAL A 175 4.68 3.39 -0.54
C VAL A 175 3.71 4.39 -1.15
N PHE A 176 3.58 4.35 -2.47
CA PHE A 176 2.56 5.08 -3.21
C PHE A 176 1.45 4.11 -3.64
N PRO A 177 0.38 3.97 -2.84
CA PRO A 177 -0.70 3.03 -3.16
C PRO A 177 -1.41 3.45 -4.44
N TRP A 178 -1.57 2.50 -5.34
CA TRP A 178 -2.42 2.65 -6.53
C TRP A 178 -3.73 1.89 -6.33
N GLU A 179 -3.66 0.68 -5.79
CA GLU A 179 -4.83 -0.13 -5.49
C GLU A 179 -5.13 -0.14 -4.00
N PRO A 180 -6.42 -0.19 -3.64
CA PRO A 180 -6.82 -0.14 -2.23
C PRO A 180 -6.51 -1.44 -1.46
N PHE A 181 -6.10 -2.53 -2.11
CA PHE A 181 -5.93 -3.87 -1.52
C PHE A 181 -4.49 -4.42 -1.54
N MET A 182 -3.47 -3.60 -1.27
CA MET A 182 -2.08 -4.08 -1.33
C MET A 182 -1.68 -4.94 -0.11
N LEU A 183 -1.68 -6.26 -0.28
CA LEU A 183 -1.17 -7.24 0.68
C LEU A 183 0.28 -6.99 1.07
N THR A 184 1.04 -6.41 0.15
CA THR A 184 2.43 -6.03 0.32
C THR A 184 2.68 -5.14 1.55
N VAL A 185 1.70 -4.33 1.95
CA VAL A 185 1.79 -3.49 3.15
C VAL A 185 1.84 -4.35 4.42
N THR A 186 1.08 -5.44 4.42
CA THR A 186 1.06 -6.41 5.50
C THR A 186 2.35 -7.21 5.57
N ASP A 187 2.97 -7.52 4.44
CA ASP A 187 4.30 -8.15 4.40
C ASP A 187 5.36 -7.23 5.00
N LEU A 188 5.36 -5.96 4.60
CA LEU A 188 6.26 -4.94 5.14
C LEU A 188 6.02 -4.68 6.63
N MET A 189 4.75 -4.71 7.05
CA MET A 189 4.38 -4.70 8.46
C MET A 189 4.96 -5.93 9.15
N GLY A 190 4.81 -7.12 8.56
CA GLY A 190 5.39 -8.41 8.95
C GLY A 190 6.88 -8.31 9.28
N LEU A 191 7.61 -7.65 8.40
CA LEU A 191 9.03 -7.38 8.57
C LEU A 191 9.31 -6.44 9.74
N GLY A 192 8.39 -5.54 10.11
CA GLY A 192 8.64 -4.50 11.12
C GLY A 192 9.21 -3.21 10.53
N ILE A 193 9.13 -3.05 9.20
CA ILE A 193 9.74 -1.92 8.50
C ILE A 193 8.83 -0.69 8.59
N PRO A 194 9.38 0.48 8.95
CA PRO A 194 8.67 1.76 8.88
C PRO A 194 8.15 2.04 7.46
N ILE A 195 6.85 2.28 7.36
CA ILE A 195 6.20 2.61 6.07
C ILE A 195 5.75 4.07 6.09
N PHE A 196 6.16 4.80 5.06
CA PHE A 196 5.70 6.14 4.75
C PHE A 196 4.65 6.08 3.66
N ILE A 197 3.47 6.64 3.93
CA ILE A 197 2.39 6.74 2.97
C ILE A 197 1.94 8.19 2.81
N PRO A 198 1.39 8.57 1.65
CA PRO A 198 0.77 9.87 1.53
C PRO A 198 -0.36 10.05 2.55
N ASP A 199 -0.59 11.28 2.98
CA ASP A 199 -1.75 11.64 3.79
C ASP A 199 -3.03 11.60 2.94
N GLU A 200 -4.20 11.56 3.58
CA GLU A 200 -5.50 11.33 2.93
C GLU A 200 -5.73 12.22 1.68
N PRO A 201 -5.46 13.55 1.68
CA PRO A 201 -5.64 14.37 0.49
C PRO A 201 -4.77 13.94 -0.69
N LEU A 202 -3.56 13.46 -0.41
CA LEU A 202 -2.66 12.93 -1.41
C LEU A 202 -3.06 11.52 -1.84
N LEU A 203 -3.44 10.64 -0.90
CA LEU A 203 -3.98 9.31 -1.22
C LEU A 203 -5.17 9.40 -2.16
N HIS A 204 -6.07 10.37 -1.92
CA HIS A 204 -7.19 10.61 -2.84
C HIS A 204 -6.71 11.02 -4.24
N ARG A 205 -5.65 11.82 -4.33
CA ARG A 205 -5.04 12.15 -5.64
C ARG A 205 -4.40 10.92 -6.30
N PHE A 206 -3.80 10.03 -5.54
CA PHE A 206 -3.15 8.84 -6.08
C PHE A 206 -4.12 7.74 -6.49
N VAL A 207 -5.09 7.45 -5.62
CA VAL A 207 -6.03 6.34 -5.77
C VAL A 207 -7.27 6.79 -6.55
N LEU A 208 -7.77 8.02 -6.34
CA LEU A 208 -9.01 8.46 -6.98
C LEU A 208 -8.82 9.17 -8.31
N ALA A 209 -7.74 9.95 -8.47
CA ALA A 209 -7.52 10.73 -9.69
C ALA A 209 -6.95 9.90 -10.85
N GLY A 210 -7.30 8.61 -10.92
CA GLY A 210 -6.84 7.68 -11.94
C GLY A 210 -6.56 8.36 -13.29
N GLY A 211 -5.30 8.34 -13.70
CA GLY A 211 -4.77 8.54 -15.03
C GLY A 211 -5.42 9.18 -16.27
N HIS A 212 -6.51 9.95 -16.28
CA HIS A 212 -7.05 10.49 -17.56
C HIS A 212 -7.09 12.01 -17.71
N ARG A 213 -6.77 12.80 -16.67
CA ARG A 213 -6.80 14.26 -16.80
C ARG A 213 -5.43 14.86 -17.04
N ARG A 214 -5.35 15.66 -18.09
CA ARG A 214 -4.18 16.47 -18.49
C ARG A 214 -3.68 17.28 -17.28
N PRO A 215 -2.36 17.54 -17.18
CA PRO A 215 -1.81 18.43 -16.17
C PRO A 215 -2.59 19.77 -16.17
N GLY A 216 -3.20 20.16 -15.05
CA GLY A 216 -3.91 21.44 -14.90
C GLY A 216 -5.38 21.39 -14.48
N HIS A 217 -6.03 20.22 -14.46
CA HIS A 217 -7.40 20.09 -13.94
C HIS A 217 -7.44 19.45 -12.54
N PHE A 218 -7.32 20.29 -11.52
CA PHE A 218 -7.60 19.92 -10.14
C PHE A 218 -8.72 20.82 -9.59
N PRO A 219 -9.91 20.26 -9.33
CA PRO A 219 -10.62 20.74 -8.15
C PRO A 219 -11.36 19.58 -7.47
N MET A 220 -10.82 19.09 -6.38
CA MET A 220 -11.70 18.87 -5.25
C MET A 220 -10.96 19.30 -3.99
N ASP A 221 -11.60 20.22 -3.27
CA ASP A 221 -11.20 20.60 -1.93
C ASP A 221 -11.36 19.36 -1.02
N PRO A 222 -10.30 18.91 -0.32
CA PRO A 222 -10.39 17.80 0.63
C PRO A 222 -11.49 17.98 1.69
N ALA A 223 -11.86 19.22 2.02
CA ALA A 223 -12.97 19.51 2.92
C ALA A 223 -14.33 19.12 2.31
N GLN A 224 -14.52 19.31 1.00
CA GLN A 224 -15.74 18.90 0.29
C GLN A 224 -15.84 17.37 0.15
N ALA A 225 -14.70 16.68 -0.02
CA ALA A 225 -14.68 15.22 -0.01
C ALA A 225 -15.12 14.68 1.35
N ARG A 226 -14.61 15.23 2.46
CA ARG A 226 -14.99 14.79 3.82
C ARG A 226 -16.45 15.09 4.17
N ALA A 227 -16.96 16.25 3.77
CA ALA A 227 -18.36 16.63 4.04
C ALA A 227 -19.39 15.74 3.33
N ARG A 228 -18.99 15.02 2.29
CA ARG A 228 -19.87 14.13 1.50
C ARG A 228 -19.86 12.68 1.95
N SER A 229 -18.97 12.26 2.86
CA SER A 229 -19.00 10.89 3.38
C SER A 229 -20.11 10.80 4.42
N PRO A 230 -21.27 10.20 4.12
CA PRO A 230 -22.32 10.08 5.11
C PRO A 230 -21.84 9.09 6.17
N ASN A 231 -22.26 9.30 7.41
CA ASN A 231 -22.18 8.31 8.49
C ASN A 231 -23.04 7.07 8.14
N SER A 232 -22.66 6.29 7.12
CA SER A 232 -23.31 5.01 6.82
C SER A 232 -22.79 3.98 7.82
N THR A 233 -23.47 3.86 8.96
CA THR A 233 -23.21 2.84 9.98
C THR A 233 -23.67 1.44 9.54
N GLY A 234 -24.02 1.25 8.26
CA GLY A 234 -24.24 -0.05 7.63
C GLY A 234 -23.17 -0.35 6.59
N TYR A 235 -22.90 -1.63 6.35
CA TYR A 235 -22.24 -2.08 5.12
C TYR A 235 -23.12 -1.70 3.92
N ASP A 236 -23.11 -0.43 3.51
CA ASP A 236 -23.80 0.01 2.29
C ASP A 236 -23.25 -0.80 1.11
N GLU A 237 -24.18 -1.38 0.35
CA GLU A 237 -24.04 -2.33 -0.75
C GLU A 237 -23.38 -1.71 -2.00
N ARG A 238 -22.37 -0.85 -1.81
CA ARG A 238 -21.64 -0.25 -2.93
C ARG A 238 -20.86 -1.34 -3.66
N ASP A 239 -20.89 -1.29 -4.99
CA ASP A 239 -20.21 -2.25 -5.84
C ASP A 239 -18.67 -2.07 -5.71
N PRO A 240 -17.93 -3.08 -5.22
CA PRO A 240 -16.47 -3.04 -5.13
C PRO A 240 -15.75 -3.17 -6.48
N PHE A 241 -16.47 -3.36 -7.57
CA PHE A 241 -15.96 -3.41 -8.95
C PHE A 241 -16.17 -2.10 -9.69
N GLN A 242 -17.17 -1.32 -9.29
CA GLN A 242 -17.54 -0.09 -9.99
C GLN A 242 -16.39 0.91 -10.06
N PHE A 243 -15.60 1.07 -8.99
CA PHE A 243 -14.42 1.94 -9.02
C PHE A 243 -13.29 1.47 -9.97
N MET A 244 -13.26 0.18 -10.33
CA MET A 244 -12.27 -0.42 -11.24
C MET A 244 -12.65 -0.24 -12.71
N HIS A 245 -13.96 -0.17 -13.02
CA HIS A 245 -14.48 -0.05 -14.38
C HIS A 245 -14.77 1.39 -14.80
N ASP A 246 -15.12 2.26 -13.85
CA ASP A 246 -15.49 3.65 -14.15
C ASP A 246 -14.28 4.50 -14.54
N GLU A 247 -14.51 5.38 -15.52
CA GLU A 247 -13.55 6.44 -15.85
C GLU A 247 -13.17 7.22 -14.58
N PRO A 248 -11.88 7.51 -14.38
CA PRO A 248 -11.44 8.22 -13.19
C PRO A 248 -12.14 9.58 -13.03
N GLY A 249 -12.84 9.74 -11.91
CA GLY A 249 -13.62 10.94 -11.59
C GLY A 249 -15.12 10.81 -11.79
N VAL A 250 -15.63 9.72 -12.38
CA VAL A 250 -17.07 9.47 -12.54
C VAL A 250 -17.72 9.02 -11.23
N ASN A 251 -16.94 8.41 -10.32
CA ASN A 251 -17.46 7.87 -9.07
C ASN A 251 -16.53 8.11 -7.87
N LEU A 252 -16.37 9.38 -7.51
CA LEU A 252 -15.46 9.83 -6.45
C LEU A 252 -15.92 9.38 -5.05
N GLU A 253 -17.23 9.28 -4.83
CA GLU A 253 -17.79 8.84 -3.55
C GLU A 253 -17.51 7.36 -3.27
N ASP A 254 -17.69 6.46 -4.25
CA ASP A 254 -17.38 5.04 -4.08
C ASP A 254 -15.89 4.81 -3.87
N ARG A 255 -15.08 5.55 -4.62
CA ARG A 255 -13.62 5.56 -4.47
C ARG A 255 -13.19 6.00 -3.06
N GLN A 256 -13.79 7.06 -2.53
CA GLN A 256 -13.55 7.51 -1.16
C GLN A 256 -14.03 6.49 -0.13
N TYR A 257 -15.21 5.90 -0.34
CA TYR A 257 -15.77 4.84 0.50
C TYR A 257 -14.84 3.61 0.57
N TRP A 258 -14.27 3.19 -0.55
CA TRP A 258 -13.35 2.06 -0.57
C TRP A 258 -11.97 2.42 -0.01
N LEU A 259 -11.51 3.66 -0.19
CA LEU A 259 -10.25 4.14 0.39
C LEU A 259 -10.26 4.09 1.92
N THR A 260 -11.38 4.48 2.57
CA THR A 260 -11.50 4.42 4.05
C THR A 260 -11.49 2.99 4.59
N ARG A 261 -11.72 1.98 3.73
CA ARG A 261 -11.68 0.56 4.08
C ARG A 261 -10.32 -0.09 3.84
N THR A 262 -9.35 0.68 3.35
CA THR A 262 -7.97 0.21 3.18
C THR A 262 -7.18 0.29 4.47
N ASP A 263 -6.15 -0.54 4.57
CA ASP A 263 -5.17 -0.41 5.64
C ASP A 263 -4.49 0.98 5.60
N PHE A 264 -4.39 1.62 4.43
CA PHE A 264 -3.80 2.96 4.26
C PHE A 264 -4.47 4.04 5.08
N VAL A 265 -5.79 3.99 5.25
CA VAL A 265 -6.52 5.01 6.03
C VAL A 265 -6.69 4.57 7.47
N GLY A 266 -7.03 3.30 7.70
CA GLY A 266 -7.37 2.80 9.03
C GLY A 266 -6.20 2.64 9.99
N SER A 267 -4.96 2.54 9.50
CA SER A 267 -3.85 2.18 10.37
C SER A 267 -3.00 3.38 10.83
N ASP A 268 -2.75 3.43 12.14
CA ASP A 268 -2.00 4.50 12.83
C ASP A 268 -0.49 4.22 12.94
N TRP A 269 -0.06 3.03 12.52
CA TRP A 269 1.33 2.60 12.54
C TRP A 269 2.13 3.02 11.30
N MET A 270 1.47 3.51 10.25
CA MET A 270 2.13 4.09 9.08
C MET A 270 2.38 5.58 9.29
N LEU A 271 3.51 6.07 8.80
CA LEU A 271 3.88 7.47 8.85
C LEU A 271 3.29 8.21 7.64
N ARG A 272 2.43 9.20 7.89
CA ARG A 272 1.79 9.97 6.81
C ARG A 272 2.64 11.16 6.38
N PHE A 273 2.63 11.54 5.10
CA PHE A 273 3.23 12.77 4.61
C PHE A 273 2.30 13.59 3.69
N LYS A 274 2.34 14.92 3.79
CA LYS A 274 1.43 15.84 3.10
C LYS A 274 1.91 16.29 1.73
N ASN A 275 3.22 16.25 1.49
CA ASN A 275 3.90 16.64 0.26
C ASN A 275 5.35 16.11 0.25
N VAL A 276 6.10 16.36 -0.82
CA VAL A 276 7.50 15.91 -0.95
C VAL A 276 8.41 16.53 0.13
N PRO A 277 8.41 17.85 0.38
CA PRO A 277 9.19 18.42 1.49
C PRO A 277 8.94 17.74 2.84
N ASP A 278 7.66 17.58 3.22
CA ASP A 278 7.27 16.91 4.47
C ASP A 278 7.74 15.45 4.52
N LEU A 279 7.68 14.71 3.41
CA LEU A 279 8.23 13.36 3.31
C LEU A 279 9.74 13.36 3.61
N LEU A 280 10.50 14.24 2.95
CA LEU A 280 11.96 14.28 3.10
C LEU A 280 12.36 14.70 4.52
N THR A 281 11.71 15.71 5.09
CA THR A 281 11.92 16.13 6.48
C THR A 281 11.63 14.99 7.45
N LYS A 282 10.52 14.26 7.26
CA LYS A 282 10.18 13.13 8.15
C LYS A 282 11.15 11.97 7.99
N LEU A 283 11.60 11.64 6.78
CA LEU A 283 12.62 10.62 6.56
C LEU A 283 13.93 10.98 7.23
N GLN A 284 14.42 12.21 7.08
CA GLN A 284 15.63 12.68 7.75
C GLN A 284 15.51 12.63 9.26
N ASN A 285 14.41 13.14 9.82
CA ASN A 285 14.19 13.11 11.27
C ASN A 285 14.07 11.68 11.79
N PHE A 286 13.41 10.80 11.05
CA PHE A 286 13.26 9.39 11.38
C PHE A 286 14.61 8.65 11.38
N ILE A 287 15.43 8.88 10.36
CA ILE A 287 16.71 8.18 10.16
C ILE A 287 17.79 8.69 11.13
N TYR A 288 17.90 10.00 11.32
CA TYR A 288 19.05 10.62 11.98
C TYR A 288 18.80 11.17 13.38
N LYS A 289 17.58 11.61 13.69
CA LYS A 289 17.35 12.46 14.87
C LYS A 289 16.60 11.79 15.99
N ASN A 290 16.04 10.59 15.78
CA ASN A 290 15.01 10.12 16.69
C ASN A 290 14.97 8.60 16.86
N ASP A 291 15.99 8.04 17.50
CA ASP A 291 16.00 6.64 17.92
C ASP A 291 14.78 6.28 18.77
N THR A 292 14.32 7.20 19.62
CA THR A 292 13.10 7.03 20.41
C THR A 292 11.87 6.85 19.52
N LEU A 293 11.70 7.65 18.47
CA LEU A 293 10.62 7.51 17.50
C LEU A 293 10.73 6.20 16.73
N ARG A 294 11.94 5.78 16.33
CA ARG A 294 12.16 4.49 15.67
C ARG A 294 11.71 3.34 16.56
N VAL A 295 12.19 3.29 17.80
CA VAL A 295 11.82 2.26 18.78
C VAL A 295 10.31 2.29 19.07
N ALA A 296 9.73 3.48 19.25
CA ALA A 296 8.30 3.64 19.49
C ALA A 296 7.45 3.18 18.30
N LEU A 297 7.86 3.49 17.08
CA LEU A 297 7.18 3.08 15.84
C LEU A 297 7.24 1.57 15.65
N VAL A 298 8.42 0.96 15.83
CA VAL A 298 8.60 -0.49 15.73
C VAL A 298 7.78 -1.20 16.80
N GLY A 299 7.78 -0.68 18.02
CA GLY A 299 6.89 -1.17 19.08
C GLY A 299 5.40 -1.04 18.71
N ARG A 300 5.00 0.02 18.00
CA ARG A 300 3.63 0.19 17.50
C ARG A 300 3.30 -0.84 16.41
N ILE A 301 4.20 -1.07 15.46
CA ILE A 301 4.05 -2.08 14.42
C ILE A 301 3.88 -3.46 15.05
N HIS A 302 4.73 -3.84 16.02
CA HIS A 302 4.59 -5.12 16.71
C HIS A 302 3.30 -5.26 17.51
N ARG A 303 2.85 -4.20 18.19
CA ARG A 303 1.54 -4.21 18.88
C ARG A 303 0.40 -4.40 17.89
N GLU A 304 0.45 -3.74 16.75
CA GLU A 304 -0.56 -3.88 15.71
C GLU A 304 -0.56 -5.30 15.11
N GLN A 305 0.61 -5.85 14.79
CA GLN A 305 0.74 -7.25 14.35
C GLN A 305 0.14 -8.20 15.38
N HIS A 306 0.47 -8.01 16.66
CA HIS A 306 -0.05 -8.84 17.74
C HIS A 306 -1.57 -8.70 17.89
N ARG A 307 -2.09 -7.48 17.82
CA ARG A 307 -3.53 -7.20 17.83
C ARG A 307 -4.24 -7.92 16.68
N ARG A 308 -3.73 -7.81 15.45
CA ARG A 308 -4.27 -8.48 14.26
C ARG A 308 -4.19 -10.01 14.37
N LEU A 309 -3.12 -10.54 14.97
CA LEU A 309 -3.00 -11.96 15.28
C LEU A 309 -4.06 -12.41 16.28
N LEU A 310 -4.22 -11.70 17.40
CA LEU A 310 -5.22 -12.06 18.40
C LEU A 310 -6.64 -12.00 17.83
N GLN A 311 -6.94 -11.00 17.00
CA GLN A 311 -8.22 -10.92 16.25
C GLN A 311 -8.41 -12.15 15.36
N SER A 312 -7.36 -12.54 14.63
CA SER A 312 -7.39 -13.73 13.78
C SER A 312 -7.62 -15.01 14.59
N ILE A 313 -6.89 -15.20 15.70
CA ILE A 313 -7.03 -16.37 16.59
C ILE A 313 -8.44 -16.41 17.21
N HIS A 314 -8.93 -15.28 17.72
CA HIS A 314 -10.26 -15.18 18.29
C HIS A 314 -11.31 -15.56 17.27
N TRP A 315 -11.18 -15.05 16.05
CA TRP A 315 -12.06 -15.40 14.95
C TRP A 315 -12.01 -16.92 14.65
N TRP A 316 -10.81 -17.49 14.52
CA TRP A 316 -10.66 -18.94 14.28
C TRP A 316 -11.30 -19.79 15.38
N LYS A 317 -11.14 -19.38 16.65
CA LYS A 317 -11.79 -20.07 17.77
C LYS A 317 -13.31 -19.99 17.67
N ALA A 318 -13.89 -18.82 17.42
CA ALA A 318 -15.34 -18.68 17.31
C ALA A 318 -15.92 -19.53 16.18
N SER A 319 -15.25 -19.55 15.03
CA SER A 319 -15.60 -20.37 13.87
C SER A 319 -15.59 -21.86 14.19
N MET A 320 -14.54 -22.37 14.84
CA MET A 320 -14.44 -23.81 15.17
C MET A 320 -15.50 -24.31 16.16
N HIS A 321 -16.04 -23.45 17.02
CA HIS A 321 -17.06 -23.84 18.01
C HIS A 321 -18.51 -23.72 17.50
N GLY A 322 -18.71 -23.48 16.20
CA GLY A 322 -20.06 -23.38 15.61
C GLY A 322 -20.84 -22.13 16.03
N HIS A 323 -20.18 -21.14 16.66
CA HIS A 323 -20.78 -19.89 17.09
C HIS A 323 -20.62 -18.78 16.05
N VAL A 324 -20.89 -19.05 14.77
CA VAL A 324 -20.99 -17.98 13.76
C VAL A 324 -22.44 -17.53 13.64
N ALA A 325 -23.00 -17.09 14.77
CA ALA A 325 -24.05 -16.08 14.75
C ALA A 325 -23.33 -14.73 14.70
N SER A 326 -23.22 -14.15 13.50
CA SER A 326 -22.87 -12.75 13.23
C SER A 326 -21.98 -12.06 14.30
N ILE A 327 -20.66 -12.28 14.26
CA ILE A 327 -19.75 -11.37 14.96
C ILE A 327 -19.79 -10.04 14.19
N SER A 328 -20.59 -9.08 14.65
CA SER A 328 -20.45 -7.69 14.21
C SER A 328 -19.09 -7.22 14.71
N VAL A 329 -18.18 -6.96 13.78
CA VAL A 329 -16.94 -6.25 14.09
C VAL A 329 -17.33 -4.77 14.07
N ASP A 330 -17.96 -4.31 15.14
CA ASP A 330 -18.26 -2.89 15.31
C ASP A 330 -16.96 -2.13 15.62
N SER A 331 -16.63 -1.23 14.68
CA SER A 331 -15.63 -0.14 14.64
C SER A 331 -14.26 -0.37 15.27
#